data_AF-A0A1A9EX65-F1
#
_entry.id   AF-A0A1A9EX65-F1
#
_cell.length_a   1.000
_cell.length_b   1.000
_cell.length_c   1.000
_cell.angle_alpha   90.00
_cell.angle_beta   90.00
_cell.angle_gamma   90.00
#
_symmetry.space_group_name_H-M   'P 1'
#
loop_
_entity.id
_entity.type
_entity.pdbx_description
1 polymer ?
#
loop_
_entity_poly.entity_id
_entity_poly.type
_entity_poly.pdbx_seq_one_letter_code
_entity_poly.pdbx_strand_id
1 'polypeptide(L)'
;MNDSNPREPRAGRLMWFAAWLSLLAVLVLGFEHWLEDQHNPNADLMVVDGAGPVEVVLQRSRSGHYIAPGRINGEAVQFLVDTGATRISVPLSLATRLGLKKGHASQATTANGLVTVYDTQLDEVRLGSIVLRNVAGNINPGMPGDIVLLGMSFMKDLELVQRGDTLTLRLH
;
A
#
# COMPACT_ATOMS: atom_id res chain seq x y z
N MET A 1 16.99 65.60 37.65
CA MET A 1 16.33 64.29 37.70
C MET A 1 16.54 63.60 36.37
N ASN A 2 17.04 62.36 36.36
CA ASN A 2 17.41 61.61 35.17
C ASN A 2 16.39 60.48 34.97
N ASP A 3 15.47 60.64 34.03
CA ASP A 3 14.50 59.59 33.67
C ASP A 3 15.01 58.81 32.46
N SER A 4 15.73 57.71 32.72
CA SER A 4 16.08 56.74 31.68
C SER A 4 14.96 55.71 31.52
N ASN A 5 14.10 55.93 30.52
CA ASN A 5 13.13 54.94 30.03
C ASN A 5 13.88 53.85 29.23
N PRO A 6 13.91 52.57 29.65
CA PRO A 6 14.55 51.53 28.85
C PRO A 6 13.64 51.17 27.66
N ARG A 7 14.11 51.49 26.45
CA ARG A 7 13.47 51.01 25.21
C ARG A 7 13.70 49.49 25.12
N GLU A 8 12.66 48.70 25.34
CA GLU A 8 12.74 47.26 25.06
C GLU A 8 13.12 47.05 23.57
N PRO A 9 14.13 46.23 23.26
CA PRO A 9 14.48 45.94 21.89
C PRO A 9 13.37 45.07 21.27
N ARG A 10 12.59 45.65 20.37
CA ARG A 10 11.55 44.99 19.55
C ARG A 10 12.03 43.71 18.83
N ALA A 11 13.34 43.51 18.73
CA ALA A 11 13.99 42.36 18.11
C ALA A 11 13.79 41.03 18.88
N GLY A 12 13.66 41.06 20.20
CA GLY A 12 13.54 39.83 21.00
C GLY A 12 12.25 39.05 20.73
N ARG A 13 11.13 39.76 20.53
CA ARG A 13 9.83 39.13 20.23
C ARG A 13 9.82 38.52 18.84
N LEU A 14 10.40 39.19 17.85
CA LEU A 14 10.49 38.69 16.48
C LEU A 14 11.34 37.41 16.39
N MET A 15 12.44 37.36 17.13
CA MET A 15 13.30 36.18 17.23
C MET A 15 12.58 35.00 17.90
N TRP A 16 11.75 35.26 18.91
CA TRP A 16 10.91 34.24 19.56
C TRP A 16 9.88 33.65 18.59
N PHE A 17 9.19 34.49 17.81
CA PHE A 17 8.25 34.01 16.79
C PHE A 17 8.95 33.21 15.68
N ALA A 18 10.13 33.65 15.23
CA ALA A 18 10.91 32.91 14.24
C ALA A 18 11.36 31.53 14.77
N ALA A 19 11.79 31.45 16.03
CA ALA A 19 12.16 30.18 16.66
C ALA A 19 10.97 29.21 16.75
N TRP A 20 9.79 29.69 17.15
CA TRP A 20 8.57 28.88 17.19
C TRP A 20 8.08 28.46 15.81
N LEU A 21 8.19 29.33 14.80
CA LEU A 21 7.85 29.00 13.43
C LEU A 21 8.77 27.91 12.87
N SER A 22 10.08 28.02 13.13
CA SER A 22 11.07 27.00 12.74
C SER A 22 10.84 25.68 13.46
N LEU A 23 10.55 25.70 14.77
CA LEU A 23 10.21 24.49 15.53
C LEU A 23 8.95 23.82 14.98
N LEU A 24 7.91 24.61 14.69
CA LEU A 24 6.66 24.10 14.13
C LEU A 24 6.87 23.54 12.72
N ALA A 25 7.70 24.16 11.89
CA ALA A 25 8.07 23.64 10.58
C ALA A 25 8.82 22.29 10.70
N VAL A 26 9.75 22.17 11.65
CA VAL A 26 10.45 20.90 11.92
C VAL A 26 9.49 19.83 12.42
N LEU A 27 8.54 20.18 13.29
CA LEU A 27 7.51 19.25 13.76
C LEU A 27 6.58 18.81 12.63
N VAL A 28 6.15 19.71 11.74
CA VAL A 28 5.29 19.35 10.60
C VAL A 28 6.04 18.44 9.62
N LEU A 29 7.25 18.83 9.20
CA LEU A 29 8.07 18.03 8.28
C LEU A 29 8.48 16.67 8.89
N GLY A 30 8.78 16.64 10.20
CA GLY A 30 9.14 15.41 10.91
C GLY A 30 7.93 14.50 11.18
N PHE A 31 6.76 15.08 11.46
CA PHE A 31 5.53 14.32 11.68
C PHE A 31 4.99 13.69 10.39
N GLU A 32 5.10 14.41 9.26
CA GLU A 32 4.76 13.85 7.94
C GLU A 32 5.62 12.64 7.61
N HIS A 33 6.94 12.71 7.82
CA HIS A 33 7.84 11.58 7.58
C HIS A 33 7.56 10.39 8.52
N TRP A 34 7.19 10.65 9.78
CA TRP A 34 6.86 9.60 10.76
C TRP A 34 5.51 8.91 10.49
N LEU A 35 4.61 9.54 9.73
CA LEU A 35 3.33 8.92 9.34
C LEU A 35 3.51 7.87 8.24
N GLU A 36 4.50 8.05 7.36
CA GLU A 36 4.64 7.24 6.14
C GLU A 36 5.11 5.81 6.44
N ASP A 37 6.05 5.65 7.38
CA ASP A 37 6.54 4.33 7.84
C ASP A 37 5.47 3.51 8.60
N GLN A 38 4.42 4.15 9.14
CA GLN A 38 3.43 3.46 9.97
C GLN A 38 2.26 2.83 9.18
N HIS A 39 2.14 3.08 7.88
CA HIS A 39 1.00 2.60 7.09
C HIS A 39 1.16 1.15 6.58
N ASN A 40 2.39 0.68 6.37
CA ASN A 40 2.66 -0.65 5.83
C ASN A 40 3.72 -1.41 6.65
N PRO A 41 3.32 -2.25 7.62
CA PRO A 41 4.27 -3.02 8.44
C PRO A 41 5.00 -4.12 7.65
N ASN A 42 4.70 -4.27 6.35
CA ASN A 42 5.23 -5.31 5.47
C ASN A 42 6.20 -4.75 4.41
N ALA A 43 6.71 -3.53 4.56
CA ALA A 43 7.58 -2.88 3.58
C ALA A 43 8.86 -3.69 3.26
N ASP A 44 9.41 -4.40 4.25
CA ASP A 44 10.65 -5.17 4.13
C ASP A 44 10.50 -6.51 3.38
N LEU A 45 9.27 -6.92 3.04
CA LEU A 45 9.02 -8.19 2.33
C LEU A 45 9.67 -8.27 0.96
N MET A 46 10.06 -7.14 0.35
CA MET A 46 10.75 -7.12 -0.94
C MET A 46 12.18 -7.70 -0.88
N VAL A 47 12.75 -7.93 0.32
CA VAL A 47 14.16 -8.34 0.49
C VAL A 47 14.33 -9.85 0.79
N VAL A 48 13.25 -10.59 1.02
CA VAL A 48 13.33 -12.00 1.43
C VAL A 48 13.49 -12.92 0.21
N ASP A 49 14.66 -12.91 -0.41
CA ASP A 49 15.14 -13.98 -1.28
C ASP A 49 16.01 -14.93 -0.43
N GLY A 50 15.53 -16.14 -0.15
CA GLY A 50 16.25 -17.11 0.68
C GLY A 50 15.87 -18.56 0.35
N ALA A 51 16.80 -19.49 0.59
CA ALA A 51 16.67 -20.94 0.37
C ALA A 51 15.75 -21.65 1.39
N GLY A 52 14.76 -20.93 1.92
CA GLY A 52 13.75 -21.45 2.86
C GLY A 52 12.48 -21.92 2.15
N PRO A 53 11.47 -22.40 2.89
CA PRO A 53 10.16 -22.69 2.33
C PRO A 53 9.57 -21.43 1.67
N VAL A 54 8.81 -21.62 0.58
CA VAL A 54 8.14 -20.55 -0.15
C VAL A 54 6.94 -20.07 0.67
N GLU A 55 7.22 -19.19 1.63
CA GLU A 55 6.25 -18.58 2.52
C GLU A 55 6.42 -17.07 2.62
N VAL A 56 5.32 -16.39 2.91
CA VAL A 56 5.26 -14.96 3.19
C VAL A 56 4.44 -14.75 4.44
N VAL A 57 5.00 -14.00 5.40
CA VAL A 57 4.35 -13.66 6.65
C VAL A 57 3.98 -12.19 6.61
N LEU A 58 2.67 -11.90 6.63
CA LEU A 58 2.13 -10.55 6.61
C LEU A 58 1.67 -10.15 8.01
N GLN A 59 2.06 -8.96 8.45
CA GLN A 59 1.52 -8.31 9.63
C GLN A 59 0.31 -7.45 9.25
N ARG A 60 -0.72 -7.48 10.08
CA ARG A 60 -1.92 -6.67 9.92
C ARG A 60 -1.56 -5.21 10.15
N SER A 61 -1.97 -4.34 9.23
CA SER A 61 -1.84 -2.90 9.41
C SER A 61 -2.84 -2.37 10.44
N ARG A 62 -2.66 -1.12 10.87
CA ARG A 62 -3.58 -0.45 11.81
C ARG A 62 -5.01 -0.30 11.30
N SER A 63 -5.21 -0.33 9.97
CA SER A 63 -6.55 -0.31 9.36
C SER A 63 -7.27 -1.66 9.43
N GLY A 64 -6.60 -2.69 9.94
CA GLY A 64 -7.16 -4.03 10.08
C GLY A 64 -6.93 -4.95 8.88
N HIS A 65 -6.33 -4.43 7.81
CA HIS A 65 -6.05 -5.16 6.57
C HIS A 65 -4.57 -5.53 6.42
N TYR A 66 -4.28 -6.52 5.59
CA TYR A 66 -2.91 -6.86 5.20
C TYR A 66 -2.59 -6.13 3.89
N ILE A 67 -1.67 -5.17 3.98
CA ILE A 67 -1.12 -4.46 2.82
C ILE A 67 0.31 -4.95 2.66
N ALA A 68 0.72 -5.29 1.44
CA ALA A 68 2.06 -5.78 1.19
C ALA A 68 2.60 -5.27 -0.15
N PRO A 69 3.89 -4.90 -0.23
CA PRO A 69 4.51 -4.60 -1.50
C PRO A 69 4.67 -5.89 -2.33
N GLY A 70 4.61 -5.78 -3.64
CA GLY A 70 4.87 -6.89 -4.54
C GLY A 70 5.08 -6.41 -5.98
N ARG A 71 4.99 -7.33 -6.93
CA ARG A 71 5.20 -7.02 -8.35
C ARG A 71 4.16 -7.68 -9.24
N ILE A 72 3.75 -6.96 -10.28
CA ILE A 72 2.98 -7.51 -11.41
C ILE A 72 3.79 -7.26 -12.67
N ASN A 73 4.04 -8.31 -13.44
CA ASN A 73 4.83 -8.25 -14.68
C ASN A 73 6.18 -7.53 -14.51
N GLY A 74 6.80 -7.66 -13.32
CA GLY A 74 8.07 -7.02 -12.98
C GLY A 74 7.97 -5.58 -12.45
N GLU A 75 6.81 -4.93 -12.51
CA GLU A 75 6.62 -3.59 -11.96
C GLU A 75 6.12 -3.61 -10.51
N ALA A 76 6.58 -2.67 -9.70
CA ALA A 76 6.23 -2.58 -8.29
C ALA A 76 4.76 -2.13 -8.10
N VAL A 77 4.06 -2.82 -7.21
CA VAL A 77 2.68 -2.52 -6.83
C VAL A 77 2.50 -2.71 -5.32
N GLN A 78 1.42 -2.16 -4.77
CA GLN A 78 0.94 -2.50 -3.44
C GLN A 78 -0.29 -3.40 -3.54
N PHE A 79 -0.29 -4.49 -2.79
CA PHE A 79 -1.40 -5.41 -2.67
C PHE A 79 -2.16 -5.17 -1.37
N LEU A 80 -3.48 -5.23 -1.45
CA LEU A 80 -4.39 -5.42 -0.32
C LEU A 80 -4.91 -6.85 -0.39
N VAL A 81 -4.68 -7.65 0.65
CA VAL A 81 -5.21 -9.02 0.69
C VAL A 81 -6.73 -9.00 0.88
N ASP A 82 -7.45 -9.57 -0.07
CA ASP A 82 -8.92 -9.62 -0.07
C ASP A 82 -9.40 -11.04 -0.42
N THR A 83 -9.71 -11.83 0.62
CA THR A 83 -10.24 -13.19 0.47
C THR A 83 -11.68 -13.22 -0.06
N GLY A 84 -12.38 -12.08 -0.08
CA GLY A 84 -13.71 -11.94 -0.67
C GLY A 84 -13.69 -11.76 -2.19
N ALA A 85 -12.55 -11.36 -2.76
CA ALA A 85 -12.40 -11.15 -4.19
C ALA A 85 -12.08 -12.46 -4.92
N THR A 86 -12.84 -12.80 -5.97
CA THR A 86 -12.58 -14.01 -6.78
C THR A 86 -11.32 -13.91 -7.64
N ARG A 87 -10.99 -12.69 -8.12
CA ARG A 87 -9.84 -12.41 -9.00
C ARG A 87 -8.99 -11.29 -8.43
N ILE A 88 -7.74 -11.18 -8.86
CA ILE A 88 -6.96 -9.97 -8.65
C ILE A 88 -7.67 -8.80 -9.35
N SER A 89 -7.90 -7.70 -8.64
CA SER A 89 -8.52 -6.50 -9.21
C SER A 89 -7.52 -5.36 -9.26
N VAL A 90 -7.25 -4.85 -10.46
CA VAL A 90 -6.25 -3.81 -10.73
C VAL A 90 -6.98 -2.51 -11.10
N PRO A 91 -6.71 -1.38 -10.42
CA PRO A 91 -7.24 -0.08 -10.83
C PRO A 91 -6.88 0.27 -12.27
N LEU A 92 -7.75 1.01 -12.97
CA LEU A 92 -7.51 1.36 -14.37
C LEU A 92 -6.24 2.20 -14.60
N SER A 93 -5.92 3.12 -13.68
CA SER A 93 -4.69 3.93 -13.71
C SER A 93 -3.46 3.04 -13.74
N LEU A 94 -3.37 2.12 -12.78
CA LEU A 94 -2.28 1.19 -12.63
C LEU A 94 -2.24 0.18 -13.79
N ALA A 95 -3.39 -0.35 -14.24
CA ALA A 95 -3.43 -1.26 -15.38
C ALA A 95 -2.86 -0.63 -16.66
N THR A 96 -3.10 0.66 -16.86
CA THR A 96 -2.54 1.41 -18.00
C THR A 96 -1.02 1.55 -17.89
N ARG A 97 -0.52 1.84 -16.68
CA ARG A 97 0.93 1.91 -16.38
C ARG A 97 1.63 0.56 -16.61
N LEU A 98 1.00 -0.51 -16.14
CA LEU A 98 1.46 -1.90 -16.30
C LEU A 98 1.30 -2.45 -17.74
N GLY A 99 0.69 -1.70 -18.67
CA GLY A 99 0.43 -2.16 -20.03
C GLY A 99 -0.57 -3.33 -20.13
N LEU A 100 -1.46 -3.50 -19.15
CA LEU A 100 -2.44 -4.59 -19.15
C LEU A 100 -3.52 -4.38 -20.21
N LYS A 101 -3.91 -5.46 -20.87
CA LYS A 101 -4.91 -5.43 -21.94
C LYS A 101 -6.30 -5.70 -21.38
N LYS A 102 -7.26 -4.84 -21.72
CA LYS A 102 -8.68 -5.06 -21.43
C LYS A 102 -9.21 -6.18 -22.33
N GLY A 103 -9.68 -7.24 -21.71
CA GLY A 103 -10.43 -8.32 -22.34
C GLY A 103 -11.93 -8.09 -22.28
N HIS A 104 -12.69 -9.16 -22.05
CA HIS A 104 -14.15 -9.12 -21.98
C HIS A 104 -14.63 -8.26 -20.81
N ALA A 105 -15.69 -7.49 -21.03
CA ALA A 105 -16.35 -6.73 -19.98
C ALA A 105 -17.29 -7.65 -19.19
N SER A 106 -17.16 -7.65 -17.86
CA SER A 106 -18.03 -8.41 -16.95
C SER A 106 -18.47 -7.52 -15.79
N GLN A 107 -19.49 -7.95 -15.06
CA GLN A 107 -19.95 -7.25 -13.86
C GLN A 107 -19.31 -7.89 -12.63
N ALA A 108 -18.74 -7.05 -11.76
CA ALA A 108 -18.25 -7.46 -10.45
C ALA A 108 -19.06 -6.79 -9.35
N THR A 109 -19.44 -7.57 -8.34
CA THR A 109 -20.05 -7.03 -7.11
C THR A 109 -18.95 -6.51 -6.20
N THR A 110 -19.06 -5.24 -5.82
CA THR A 110 -18.16 -4.60 -4.85
C THR A 110 -18.96 -4.07 -3.67
N ALA A 111 -18.27 -3.59 -2.64
CA ALA A 111 -18.92 -2.91 -1.51
C ALA A 111 -19.75 -1.69 -1.95
N ASN A 112 -19.39 -1.05 -3.07
CA ASN A 112 -20.09 0.11 -3.61
C ASN A 112 -21.17 -0.25 -4.66
N GLY A 113 -21.48 -1.55 -4.81
CA GLY A 113 -22.45 -2.07 -5.79
C GLY A 113 -21.80 -2.75 -6.99
N LEU A 114 -22.59 -2.97 -8.03
CA LEU A 114 -22.10 -3.56 -9.28
C LEU A 114 -21.27 -2.55 -10.07
N VAL A 115 -20.10 -2.99 -10.53
CA VAL A 115 -19.23 -2.22 -11.42
C VAL A 115 -18.84 -3.06 -12.62
N THR A 116 -18.67 -2.40 -13.77
CA THR A 116 -18.14 -3.06 -14.96
C THR A 116 -16.62 -3.17 -14.84
N VAL A 117 -16.11 -4.38 -14.92
CA VAL A 117 -14.68 -4.69 -14.95
C VAL A 117 -14.31 -5.33 -16.29
N TYR A 118 -13.02 -5.33 -16.62
CA TYR A 118 -12.52 -5.97 -17.83
C TYR A 118 -11.56 -7.09 -17.47
N ASP A 119 -11.79 -8.30 -17.97
CA ASP A 119 -10.87 -9.41 -17.72
C ASP A 119 -9.46 -9.07 -18.23
N THR A 120 -8.44 -9.53 -17.51
CA THR A 120 -7.04 -9.44 -17.96
C THR A 120 -6.27 -10.67 -17.49
N GLN A 121 -5.17 -10.93 -18.15
CA GLN A 121 -4.19 -11.94 -17.75
C GLN A 121 -2.97 -11.23 -17.17
N LEU A 122 -2.51 -11.67 -16.00
CA LEU A 122 -1.26 -11.22 -15.39
C LEU A 122 -0.21 -12.30 -15.65
N ASP A 123 0.91 -11.94 -16.27
CA ASP A 123 1.93 -12.89 -16.71
C ASP A 123 2.72 -13.42 -15.52
N GLU A 124 3.07 -12.54 -14.59
CA GLU A 124 3.71 -12.87 -13.32
C GLU A 124 3.14 -11.99 -12.20
N VAL A 125 2.77 -12.61 -11.09
CA VAL A 125 2.41 -11.93 -9.84
C VAL A 125 3.35 -12.43 -8.76
N ARG A 126 4.08 -11.51 -8.13
CA ARG A 126 5.03 -11.81 -7.07
C ARG A 126 4.63 -11.10 -5.77
N LEU A 127 4.61 -11.87 -4.70
CA LEU A 127 4.46 -11.39 -3.34
C LEU A 127 5.56 -12.04 -2.50
N GLY A 128 6.54 -11.26 -2.04
CA GLY A 128 7.74 -11.81 -1.40
C GLY A 128 8.39 -12.92 -2.24
N SER A 129 8.56 -14.10 -1.63
CA SER A 129 9.11 -15.30 -2.26
C SER A 129 8.11 -16.06 -3.15
N ILE A 130 6.80 -15.77 -3.04
CA ILE A 130 5.75 -16.45 -3.81
C ILE A 130 5.64 -15.82 -5.20
N VAL A 131 5.83 -16.63 -6.24
CA VAL A 131 5.71 -16.23 -7.63
C VAL A 131 4.69 -17.13 -8.34
N LEU A 132 3.60 -16.54 -8.81
CA LEU A 132 2.63 -17.22 -9.65
C LEU A 132 2.63 -16.65 -11.06
N ARG A 133 2.47 -17.51 -12.05
CA ARG A 133 2.41 -17.14 -13.47
C ARG A 133 1.02 -17.36 -14.03
N ASN A 134 0.66 -16.61 -15.06
CA ASN A 134 -0.63 -16.73 -15.72
C ASN A 134 -1.79 -16.61 -14.72
N VAL A 135 -1.76 -15.58 -13.87
CA VAL A 135 -2.80 -15.32 -12.88
C VAL A 135 -3.95 -14.52 -13.48
N ALA A 136 -5.16 -15.05 -13.35
CA ALA A 136 -6.36 -14.35 -13.81
C ALA A 136 -6.61 -13.08 -12.98
N GLY A 137 -6.88 -11.97 -13.66
CA GLY A 137 -7.21 -10.69 -13.04
C GLY A 137 -8.38 -10.00 -13.74
N ASN A 138 -8.74 -8.82 -13.22
CA ASN A 138 -9.60 -7.87 -13.89
C ASN A 138 -9.08 -6.44 -13.70
N ILE A 139 -9.41 -5.58 -14.64
CA ILE A 139 -9.18 -4.14 -14.60
C ILE A 139 -10.47 -3.49 -14.14
N ASN A 140 -10.43 -2.74 -13.04
CA ASN A 140 -11.59 -2.09 -12.44
C ASN A 140 -11.49 -0.56 -12.56
N PRO A 141 -12.25 0.07 -13.48
CA PRO A 141 -12.31 1.52 -13.61
C PRO A 141 -12.93 2.24 -12.42
N GLY A 142 -13.77 1.56 -11.64
CA GLY A 142 -14.43 2.11 -10.46
C GLY A 142 -13.58 2.05 -9.19
N MET A 143 -12.39 1.44 -9.25
CA MET A 143 -11.48 1.34 -8.11
C MET A 143 -10.58 2.58 -8.05
N PRO A 144 -10.67 3.40 -6.98
CA PRO A 144 -9.80 4.55 -6.81
C PRO A 144 -8.41 4.14 -6.30
N GLY A 145 -7.42 5.01 -6.52
CA GLY A 145 -6.05 4.81 -6.06
C GLY A 145 -5.26 3.81 -6.89
N ASP A 146 -4.12 3.38 -6.33
CA ASP A 146 -3.10 2.57 -7.02
C ASP A 146 -2.81 1.24 -6.26
N ILE A 147 -3.73 0.82 -5.38
CA ILE A 147 -3.63 -0.44 -4.65
C ILE A 147 -4.35 -1.54 -5.44
N VAL A 148 -3.73 -2.71 -5.54
CA VAL A 148 -4.30 -3.90 -6.19
C VAL A 148 -4.99 -4.78 -5.14
N LEU A 149 -6.20 -5.25 -5.41
CA LEU A 149 -6.84 -6.27 -4.57
C LEU A 149 -6.29 -7.64 -4.93
N LEU A 150 -5.68 -8.33 -3.97
CA LEU A 150 -5.17 -9.69 -4.14
C LEU A 150 -6.27 -10.69 -3.78
N GLY A 151 -6.92 -11.23 -4.81
CA GLY A 151 -8.03 -12.16 -4.68
C GLY A 151 -7.66 -13.63 -4.75
N MET A 152 -8.68 -14.49 -4.75
CA MET A 152 -8.57 -15.94 -4.74
C MET A 152 -7.90 -16.52 -5.99
N SER A 153 -7.87 -15.80 -7.12
CA SER A 153 -7.10 -16.26 -8.30
C SER A 153 -5.60 -16.41 -8.02
N PHE A 154 -5.08 -15.71 -7.01
CA PHE A 154 -3.73 -15.88 -6.49
C PHE A 154 -3.69 -16.83 -5.28
N MET A 155 -4.66 -16.70 -4.37
CA MET A 155 -4.62 -17.39 -3.07
C MET A 155 -5.12 -18.84 -3.10
N LYS A 156 -5.83 -19.28 -4.15
CA LYS A 156 -6.46 -20.61 -4.20
C LYS A 156 -5.48 -21.79 -4.04
N ASP A 157 -4.23 -21.61 -4.46
CA ASP A 157 -3.19 -22.64 -4.43
C ASP A 157 -2.25 -22.45 -3.22
N LEU A 158 -2.57 -21.51 -2.34
CA LEU A 158 -1.81 -21.21 -1.13
C LEU A 158 -2.54 -21.75 0.10
N GLU A 159 -1.77 -22.15 1.10
CA GLU A 159 -2.26 -22.30 2.46
C GLU A 159 -2.28 -20.94 3.16
N LEU A 160 -3.40 -20.62 3.81
CA LEU A 160 -3.59 -19.40 4.57
C LEU A 160 -3.72 -19.75 6.05
N VAL A 161 -2.76 -19.31 6.86
CA VAL A 161 -2.79 -19.50 8.31
C VAL A 161 -2.82 -18.14 8.99
N GLN A 162 -3.96 -17.80 9.59
CA GLN A 162 -4.11 -16.56 10.35
C GLN A 162 -3.98 -16.83 11.86
N ARG A 163 -3.06 -16.13 12.52
CA ARG A 163 -2.86 -16.19 13.99
C ARG A 163 -2.70 -14.78 14.53
N GLY A 164 -3.71 -14.31 15.28
CA GLY A 164 -3.74 -12.94 15.80
C GLY A 164 -3.71 -11.90 14.68
N ASP A 165 -2.62 -11.13 14.65
CA ASP A 165 -2.37 -10.07 13.66
C ASP A 165 -1.44 -10.51 12.53
N THR A 166 -1.14 -11.80 12.44
CA THR A 166 -0.27 -12.34 11.39
C THR A 166 -1.06 -13.24 10.44
N LEU A 167 -0.82 -13.07 9.14
CA LEU A 167 -1.29 -13.96 8.07
C LEU A 167 -0.07 -14.57 7.38
N THR A 168 0.05 -15.89 7.47
CA THR A 168 1.05 -16.66 6.73
C THR A 168 0.43 -17.21 5.46
N LEU A 169 1.08 -16.94 4.33
CA LEU A 169 0.78 -17.49 3.02
C LEU A 169 1.89 -18.46 2.64
N ARG A 170 1.54 -19.71 2.32
CA ARG A 170 2.52 -20.74 1.97
C ARG A 170 2.12 -21.47 0.69
N LEU A 171 3.05 -21.61 -0.24
CA LEU A 171 2.82 -22.42 -1.44
C LEU A 171 2.86 -23.91 -1.07
N HIS A 172 1.87 -24.68 -1.56
CA HIS A 172 1.83 -26.13 -1.41
C HIS A 172 2.96 -26.86 -2.15
#